data_AF-A0A9W6U9W8-F1
#
_entry.id   AF-A0A9W6U9W8-F1
#
_cell.length_a   1.000
_cell.length_b   1.000
_cell.length_c   1.000
_cell.angle_alpha   90.00
_cell.angle_beta   90.00
_cell.angle_gamma   90.00
#
_symmetry.space_group_name_H-M   'P 1'
#
loop_
_entity.id
_entity.type
_entity.pdbx_description
1 polymer ?
#
loop_
_entity_poly.entity_id
_entity_poly.type
_entity_poly.pdbx_seq_one_letter_code
_entity_poly.pdbx_strand_id
1 'polypeptide(L)'
;MTPQGSSSVVFSGIASASDFWDWFTSSFLSIMYSGSDGTEAYTLASHTIILGGFHIWQTRYAALNFSDPENKGSSCYSDTPLLQNKTCYSTKQEAKENFGVSNGSDASKAELLSLEMFSYSTDNDSDISGYQTFFLRSTTNGVDELAKAALMQQYGWIDRQTKQVAIILSLYNPTLRVMSIVYLTIDFNLAGGVIPSSDVLVLNLEPYDFYVKKNIVRGILEAIFVGHVVYFAMIEIWDVCVLSGGNYRVVSVASSSLPHTRQCLTSAAIV
;
A
#
# COMPACT_ATOMS: atom_id res chain seq x y z
N MET A 1 -15.44 -6.56 26.15
CA MET A 1 -15.14 -6.91 24.75
C MET A 1 -14.31 -8.17 24.77
N THR A 2 -14.90 -9.32 24.46
CA THR A 2 -14.19 -10.59 24.33
C THR A 2 -13.34 -10.53 23.04
N PRO A 3 -12.05 -10.86 23.08
CA PRO A 3 -11.26 -10.98 21.86
C PRO A 3 -11.89 -12.05 20.96
N GLN A 4 -12.28 -11.69 19.74
CA GLN A 4 -12.90 -12.60 18.79
C GLN A 4 -11.89 -13.42 17.96
N GLY A 5 -10.59 -13.15 18.14
CA GLY A 5 -9.52 -13.99 17.59
C GLY A 5 -9.22 -15.17 18.51
N SER A 6 -9.03 -16.36 17.92
CA SER A 6 -8.66 -17.58 18.65
C SER A 6 -7.15 -17.86 18.69
N SER A 7 -6.35 -17.14 17.89
CA SER A 7 -4.88 -17.28 17.95
C SER A 7 -4.32 -16.61 19.21
N SER A 8 -3.29 -17.23 19.78
CA SER A 8 -2.47 -16.64 20.84
C SER A 8 -1.51 -15.55 20.33
N VAL A 9 -1.31 -15.46 19.01
CA VAL A 9 -0.42 -14.50 18.36
C VAL A 9 -1.18 -13.21 18.05
N VAL A 10 -0.64 -12.09 18.52
CA VAL A 10 -1.08 -10.74 18.15
C VAL A 10 -0.28 -10.23 16.95
N PHE A 11 -0.84 -9.29 16.18
CA PHE A 11 -0.19 -8.77 14.96
C PHE A 11 1.24 -8.26 15.21
N SER A 12 1.47 -7.52 16.30
CA SER A 12 2.80 -7.02 16.68
C SER A 12 3.78 -8.11 17.13
N GLY A 13 3.29 -9.31 17.42
CA GLY A 13 4.07 -10.46 17.88
C GLY A 13 4.38 -11.47 16.77
N ILE A 14 4.05 -11.18 15.51
CA ILE A 14 4.38 -12.05 14.38
C ILE A 14 5.89 -12.05 14.18
N ALA A 15 6.53 -13.19 14.45
CA ALA A 15 7.98 -13.37 14.33
C ALA A 15 8.38 -14.34 13.21
N SER A 16 7.42 -15.09 12.65
CA SER A 16 7.65 -16.11 11.64
C SER A 16 6.50 -16.20 10.63
N ALA A 17 6.73 -16.87 9.50
CA ALA A 17 5.70 -17.14 8.50
C ALA A 17 4.57 -18.03 9.05
N SER A 18 4.88 -18.97 9.95
CA SER A 18 3.85 -19.78 10.62
C SER A 18 2.98 -18.94 11.55
N ASP A 19 3.58 -18.01 12.30
CA ASP A 19 2.84 -17.09 13.17
C ASP A 19 1.92 -16.18 12.35
N PHE A 20 2.38 -15.74 11.17
CA PHE A 20 1.55 -14.99 10.24
C PHE A 20 0.30 -15.79 9.83
N TRP A 21 0.47 -17.04 9.39
CA TRP A 21 -0.67 -17.84 8.91
C TRP A 21 -1.65 -18.17 10.03
N ASP A 22 -1.16 -18.47 11.25
CA ASP A 22 -2.03 -18.67 12.41
C ASP A 22 -2.79 -17.39 12.76
N TRP A 23 -2.11 -16.26 12.86
CA TRP A 23 -2.77 -14.97 13.09
C TRP A 23 -3.78 -14.63 11.98
N PHE A 24 -3.39 -14.81 10.71
CA PHE A 24 -4.21 -14.42 9.56
C PHE A 24 -5.49 -15.25 9.47
N THR A 25 -5.41 -16.56 9.68
CA THR A 25 -6.57 -17.46 9.56
C THR A 25 -7.43 -17.47 10.82
N SER A 26 -6.81 -17.65 11.99
CA SER A 26 -7.51 -17.83 13.27
C SER A 26 -8.00 -16.52 13.89
N SER A 27 -7.32 -15.40 13.62
CA SER A 27 -7.69 -14.09 14.18
C SER A 27 -8.21 -13.13 13.12
N PHE A 28 -7.41 -12.80 12.09
CA PHE A 28 -7.77 -11.75 11.14
C PHE A 28 -9.00 -12.11 10.30
N LEU A 29 -8.98 -13.23 9.57
CA LEU A 29 -10.12 -13.69 8.77
C LEU A 29 -11.36 -13.96 9.63
N SER A 30 -11.17 -14.56 10.80
CA SER A 30 -12.27 -14.76 11.77
C SER A 30 -12.94 -13.44 12.13
N ILE A 31 -12.18 -12.42 12.56
CA ILE A 31 -12.72 -11.09 12.91
C ILE A 31 -13.39 -10.45 11.69
N MET A 32 -12.74 -10.52 10.53
CA MET A 32 -13.28 -9.94 9.31
C MET A 32 -14.63 -10.56 8.99
N TYR A 33 -14.78 -11.90 8.95
CA TYR A 33 -15.97 -12.58 8.46
C TYR A 33 -17.02 -12.97 9.51
N SER A 34 -16.63 -13.22 10.75
CA SER A 34 -17.56 -13.63 11.83
C SER A 34 -17.99 -12.51 12.77
N GLY A 35 -17.34 -11.35 12.75
CA GLY A 35 -17.51 -10.28 13.75
C GLY A 35 -18.83 -9.49 13.73
N SER A 36 -19.87 -9.99 13.07
CA SER A 36 -21.20 -9.36 13.02
C SER A 36 -21.97 -9.66 14.32
N ASP A 37 -22.28 -8.62 15.11
CA ASP A 37 -23.04 -8.70 16.38
C ASP A 37 -24.54 -9.09 16.20
N GLY A 38 -24.89 -9.76 15.10
CA GLY A 38 -26.23 -10.26 14.77
C GLY A 38 -27.32 -9.19 14.55
N THR A 39 -27.01 -7.91 14.81
CA THR A 39 -27.95 -6.77 14.78
C THR A 39 -27.75 -5.89 13.55
N GLU A 40 -26.52 -5.65 13.12
CA GLU A 40 -26.19 -4.98 11.86
C GLU A 40 -25.16 -5.78 11.08
N ALA A 41 -25.53 -6.18 9.86
CA ALA A 41 -24.63 -6.89 8.97
C ALA A 41 -23.39 -6.02 8.67
N TYR A 42 -22.22 -6.66 8.63
CA TYR A 42 -20.95 -6.05 8.21
C TYR A 42 -20.33 -5.03 9.17
N THR A 43 -20.69 -5.05 10.46
CA THR A 43 -20.11 -4.17 11.48
C THR A 43 -18.95 -4.85 12.24
N LEU A 44 -17.87 -4.10 12.47
CA LEU A 44 -16.85 -4.35 13.49
C LEU A 44 -17.15 -3.46 14.70
N ALA A 45 -17.06 -4.05 15.89
CA ALA A 45 -17.28 -3.34 17.16
C ALA A 45 -18.57 -2.49 17.13
N SER A 46 -19.65 -3.11 16.63
CA SER A 46 -21.05 -2.62 16.64
C SER A 46 -21.38 -1.38 15.78
N HIS A 47 -20.41 -0.59 15.30
CA HIS A 47 -20.69 0.67 14.58
C HIS A 47 -19.78 0.98 13.38
N THR A 48 -18.78 0.15 13.06
CA THR A 48 -17.85 0.41 11.96
C THR A 48 -18.04 -0.59 10.85
N ILE A 49 -18.35 -0.15 9.64
CA ILE A 49 -18.64 -0.99 8.49
C ILE A 49 -17.35 -1.27 7.69
N ILE A 50 -17.13 -2.52 7.28
CA ILE A 50 -16.07 -2.85 6.31
C ILE A 50 -16.56 -2.50 4.90
N LEU A 51 -15.81 -1.66 4.18
CA LEU A 51 -16.13 -1.31 2.81
C LEU A 51 -15.46 -2.29 1.84
N GLY A 52 -16.29 -3.09 1.15
CA GLY A 52 -15.87 -4.00 0.08
C GLY A 52 -15.15 -5.27 0.57
N GLY A 53 -14.16 -5.15 1.45
CA GLY A 53 -13.34 -6.25 1.92
C GLY A 53 -11.92 -5.77 2.29
N PHE A 54 -10.92 -6.59 2.01
CA PHE A 54 -9.52 -6.20 2.12
C PHE A 54 -8.72 -6.66 0.90
N HIS A 55 -7.65 -5.93 0.63
CA HIS A 55 -6.68 -6.23 -0.40
C HIS A 55 -5.40 -6.70 0.26
N ILE A 56 -4.87 -7.84 -0.18
CA ILE A 56 -3.54 -8.32 0.25
C ILE A 56 -2.64 -8.41 -0.97
N TRP A 57 -1.41 -7.92 -0.84
CA TRP A 57 -0.39 -8.11 -1.85
C TRP A 57 0.98 -8.38 -1.22
N GLN A 58 1.86 -8.92 -2.04
CA GLN A 58 3.20 -9.32 -1.65
C GLN A 58 4.22 -8.85 -2.69
N THR A 59 5.35 -8.39 -2.19
CA THR A 59 6.56 -8.19 -2.98
C THR A 59 7.59 -9.27 -2.66
N ARG A 60 8.44 -9.60 -3.63
CA ARG A 60 9.42 -10.69 -3.54
C ARG A 60 10.79 -10.21 -4.02
N TYR A 61 11.85 -10.66 -3.36
CA TYR A 61 13.22 -10.48 -3.81
C TYR A 61 13.50 -11.35 -5.04
N ALA A 62 14.18 -10.78 -6.04
CA ALA A 62 14.65 -11.55 -7.20
C ALA A 62 15.66 -12.62 -6.78
N ALA A 63 15.45 -13.87 -7.22
CA ALA A 63 16.42 -14.96 -7.06
C ALA A 63 17.45 -14.88 -8.19
N LEU A 64 18.70 -14.63 -7.81
CA LEU A 64 19.83 -14.55 -8.72
C LEU A 64 20.82 -15.68 -8.41
N ASN A 65 21.62 -16.07 -9.39
CA ASN A 65 22.69 -17.03 -9.19
C ASN A 65 24.01 -16.30 -8.89
N PHE A 66 24.74 -16.76 -7.86
CA PHE A 66 26.06 -16.22 -7.51
C PHE A 66 27.11 -16.35 -8.63
N SER A 67 26.97 -17.36 -9.49
CA SER A 67 27.91 -17.65 -10.56
C SER A 67 27.67 -16.84 -11.85
N ASP A 68 26.56 -16.10 -11.92
CA ASP A 68 26.16 -15.43 -13.16
C ASP A 68 27.00 -14.16 -13.42
N PRO A 69 27.73 -14.07 -14.55
CA PRO A 69 28.55 -12.91 -14.87
C PRO A 69 27.77 -11.60 -15.00
N GLU A 70 26.45 -11.63 -15.25
CA GLU A 70 25.61 -10.41 -15.27
C GLU A 70 25.52 -9.74 -13.90
N ASN A 71 25.69 -10.51 -12.82
CA ASN A 71 25.54 -10.04 -11.45
C ASN A 71 26.82 -9.44 -10.85
N LYS A 72 27.92 -9.35 -11.60
CA LYS A 72 29.25 -8.87 -11.14
C LYS A 72 29.25 -7.51 -10.45
N GLY A 73 28.28 -6.65 -10.75
CA GLY A 73 28.11 -5.33 -10.13
C GLY A 73 27.24 -5.31 -8.85
N SER A 74 26.79 -6.47 -8.37
CA SER A 74 25.89 -6.61 -7.22
C SER A 74 26.53 -7.41 -6.08
N SER A 75 25.97 -7.30 -4.88
CA SER A 75 26.34 -8.16 -3.74
C SER A 75 26.00 -9.63 -3.95
N CYS A 76 25.30 -9.97 -5.04
CA CYS A 76 24.88 -11.31 -5.39
C CYS A 76 25.82 -12.01 -6.37
N TYR A 77 27.02 -11.49 -6.63
CA TYR A 77 28.07 -12.21 -7.36
C TYR A 77 29.22 -12.58 -6.42
N SER A 78 29.69 -13.82 -6.52
CA SER A 78 30.84 -14.28 -5.74
C SER A 78 31.58 -15.41 -6.46
N ASP A 79 32.89 -15.24 -6.62
CA ASP A 79 33.79 -16.27 -7.16
C ASP A 79 34.14 -17.38 -6.13
N THR A 80 33.69 -17.24 -4.88
CA THR A 80 33.95 -18.22 -3.81
C THR A 80 33.33 -19.59 -4.16
N PRO A 81 34.12 -20.69 -4.20
CA PRO A 81 33.62 -22.01 -4.61
C PRO A 81 32.44 -22.54 -3.79
N LEU A 82 32.34 -22.17 -2.51
CA LEU A 82 31.24 -22.58 -1.62
C LEU A 82 29.91 -21.90 -1.95
N LEU A 83 29.96 -20.74 -2.61
CA LEU A 83 28.80 -19.93 -2.98
C LEU A 83 28.39 -20.15 -4.44
N GLN A 84 29.24 -20.82 -5.24
CA GLN A 84 28.89 -21.17 -6.61
C GLN A 84 27.63 -22.04 -6.66
N ASN A 85 26.75 -21.73 -7.61
CA ASN A 85 25.44 -22.37 -7.80
C ASN A 85 24.50 -22.27 -6.60
N LYS A 86 24.75 -21.35 -5.67
CA LYS A 86 23.77 -20.98 -4.65
C LYS A 86 22.90 -19.84 -5.15
N THR A 87 21.69 -19.76 -4.61
CA THR A 87 20.75 -18.68 -4.89
C THR A 87 21.06 -17.50 -3.96
N CYS A 88 21.21 -16.32 -4.54
CA CYS A 88 21.26 -15.05 -3.85
C CYS A 88 19.94 -14.30 -4.03
N TYR A 89 19.54 -13.51 -3.04
CA TYR A 89 18.36 -12.65 -3.15
C TYR A 89 18.80 -11.20 -3.25
N SER A 90 18.40 -10.54 -4.33
CA SER A 90 18.76 -9.14 -4.59
C SER A 90 17.79 -8.19 -3.90
N THR A 91 18.33 -7.16 -3.22
CA THR A 91 17.53 -6.06 -2.66
C THR A 91 17.19 -4.97 -3.68
N LYS A 92 17.87 -4.97 -4.84
CA LYS A 92 17.72 -3.96 -5.89
C LYS A 92 16.72 -4.34 -6.97
N GLN A 93 16.37 -5.62 -7.06
CA GLN A 93 15.49 -6.16 -8.09
C GLN A 93 14.40 -7.00 -7.45
N GLU A 94 13.19 -6.89 -7.97
CA GLU A 94 12.04 -7.64 -7.51
C GLU A 94 11.73 -8.79 -8.47
N ALA A 95 11.24 -9.89 -7.92
CA ALA A 95 10.80 -11.03 -8.73
C ALA A 95 9.48 -10.70 -9.44
N LYS A 96 9.40 -11.03 -10.73
CA LYS A 96 8.21 -10.82 -11.58
C LYS A 96 7.66 -12.10 -12.19
N GLU A 97 8.30 -13.22 -11.88
CA GLU A 97 8.00 -14.54 -12.43
C GLU A 97 6.96 -15.26 -11.57
N ASN A 98 6.05 -16.00 -12.20
CA ASN A 98 5.02 -16.75 -11.48
C ASN A 98 5.68 -17.77 -10.55
N PHE A 99 5.13 -17.96 -9.36
CA PHE A 99 5.78 -18.75 -8.30
C PHE A 99 4.82 -19.69 -7.58
N GLY A 100 5.37 -20.62 -6.80
CA GLY A 100 4.66 -21.44 -5.81
C GLY A 100 5.00 -22.92 -5.91
N VAL A 101 4.63 -23.67 -4.87
CA VAL A 101 5.06 -25.04 -4.63
C VAL A 101 4.02 -26.03 -5.13
N SER A 102 4.19 -26.56 -6.34
CA SER A 102 3.36 -27.66 -6.84
C SER A 102 3.91 -29.02 -6.40
N ASN A 103 3.05 -30.01 -6.18
CA ASN A 103 3.43 -31.41 -5.90
C ASN A 103 4.03 -32.13 -7.13
N GLY A 104 4.39 -31.40 -8.18
CA GLY A 104 4.94 -31.93 -9.42
C GLY A 104 3.91 -32.47 -10.42
N SER A 105 2.65 -32.67 -10.01
CA SER A 105 1.57 -33.09 -10.91
C SER A 105 1.12 -31.95 -11.83
N ASP A 106 0.84 -32.26 -13.09
CA ASP A 106 0.44 -31.24 -14.07
C ASP A 106 -0.88 -30.55 -13.71
N ALA A 107 -1.79 -31.26 -13.01
CA ALA A 107 -3.03 -30.69 -12.49
C ALA A 107 -2.78 -29.61 -11.42
N SER A 108 -1.85 -29.84 -10.48
CA SER A 108 -1.52 -28.84 -9.45
C SER A 108 -0.81 -27.61 -10.03
N LYS A 109 -0.04 -27.79 -11.11
CA LYS A 109 0.55 -26.67 -11.85
C LYS A 109 -0.50 -25.86 -12.60
N ALA A 110 -1.46 -26.52 -13.25
CA ALA A 110 -2.55 -25.85 -13.94
C ALA A 110 -3.44 -25.07 -12.97
N GLU A 111 -3.74 -25.65 -11.80
CA GLU A 111 -4.45 -24.98 -10.71
C GLU A 111 -3.69 -23.75 -10.24
N LEU A 112 -2.39 -23.88 -9.93
CA LEU A 112 -1.56 -22.78 -9.49
C LEU A 112 -1.49 -21.63 -10.51
N LEU A 113 -1.33 -21.95 -11.80
CA LEU A 113 -1.32 -20.95 -12.88
C LEU A 113 -2.68 -20.26 -13.07
N SER A 114 -3.77 -20.90 -12.64
CA SER A 114 -5.11 -20.28 -12.65
C SER A 114 -5.33 -19.32 -11.48
N LEU A 115 -4.51 -19.38 -10.45
CA LEU A 115 -4.64 -18.54 -9.25
C LEU A 115 -3.90 -17.22 -9.46
N GLU A 116 -4.65 -16.14 -9.60
CA GLU A 116 -4.13 -14.77 -9.80
C GLU A 116 -3.11 -14.34 -8.74
N MET A 117 -3.26 -14.83 -7.50
CA MET A 117 -2.38 -14.50 -6.36
C MET A 117 -0.93 -14.95 -6.53
N PHE A 118 -0.63 -15.86 -7.46
CA PHE A 118 0.71 -16.36 -7.77
C PHE A 118 1.28 -15.79 -9.07
N SER A 119 0.48 -15.01 -9.80
CA SER A 119 0.92 -14.27 -10.98
C SER A 119 1.35 -12.87 -10.60
N TYR A 120 2.44 -12.41 -11.19
CA TYR A 120 2.84 -11.01 -11.03
C TYR A 120 1.83 -10.11 -11.74
N SER A 121 1.46 -9.03 -11.08
CA SER A 121 0.52 -8.05 -11.60
C SER A 121 1.01 -6.64 -11.31
N THR A 122 0.77 -5.77 -12.27
CA THR A 122 0.98 -4.34 -12.14
C THR A 122 -0.36 -3.68 -12.33
N ASP A 123 -0.80 -2.95 -11.32
CA ASP A 123 -1.84 -1.98 -11.56
C ASP A 123 -1.17 -0.77 -12.24
N ASN A 124 -1.74 -0.29 -13.34
CA ASN A 124 -1.23 0.89 -14.02
C ASN A 124 -1.74 2.19 -13.36
N ASP A 125 -2.86 2.11 -12.62
CA ASP A 125 -3.50 3.26 -11.98
C ASP A 125 -3.07 3.45 -10.53
N SER A 126 -2.70 2.36 -9.84
CA SER A 126 -2.06 2.42 -8.53
C SER A 126 -0.61 1.97 -8.68
N ASP A 127 0.36 2.70 -8.12
CA ASP A 127 1.80 2.32 -8.08
C ASP A 127 2.07 1.02 -7.29
N ILE A 128 1.06 0.17 -7.15
CA ILE A 128 1.08 -1.14 -6.52
C ILE A 128 1.48 -2.16 -7.58
N SER A 129 2.59 -2.84 -7.31
CA SER A 129 3.06 -3.95 -8.13
C SER A 129 3.46 -5.12 -7.25
N GLY A 130 3.23 -6.33 -7.76
CA GLY A 130 3.51 -7.55 -7.03
C GLY A 130 2.44 -8.62 -7.25
N TYR A 131 2.39 -9.53 -6.28
CA TYR A 131 1.49 -10.67 -6.29
C TYR A 131 0.31 -10.34 -5.38
N GLN A 132 -0.87 -10.19 -5.97
CA GLN A 132 -1.98 -9.55 -5.27
C GLN A 132 -3.26 -10.38 -5.35
N THR A 133 -4.11 -10.23 -4.34
CA THR A 133 -5.43 -10.84 -4.38
C THR A 133 -6.42 -10.14 -3.48
N PHE A 134 -7.68 -10.14 -3.89
CA PHE A 134 -8.76 -9.50 -3.15
C PHE A 134 -9.52 -10.52 -2.30
N PHE A 135 -9.81 -10.11 -1.07
CA PHE A 135 -10.72 -10.79 -0.17
C PHE A 135 -11.95 -9.92 -0.04
N LEU A 136 -12.86 -10.11 -0.99
CA LEU A 136 -14.12 -9.38 -1.02
C LEU A 136 -15.04 -9.93 0.06
N ARG A 137 -15.90 -9.06 0.57
CA ARG A 137 -16.94 -9.39 1.54
C ARG A 137 -18.26 -9.44 0.81
N SER A 138 -18.51 -10.52 0.07
CA SER A 138 -19.72 -10.71 -0.72
C SER A 138 -20.61 -11.79 -0.10
N THR A 139 -21.43 -11.44 0.90
CA THR A 139 -22.48 -12.30 1.51
C THR A 139 -22.07 -13.68 2.08
N THR A 140 -20.80 -14.06 1.96
CA THR A 140 -20.21 -15.32 2.40
C THR A 140 -19.84 -15.23 3.88
N ASN A 141 -20.01 -16.33 4.61
CA ASN A 141 -19.56 -16.45 6.01
C ASN A 141 -18.02 -16.60 6.12
N GLY A 142 -17.26 -16.17 5.12
CA GLY A 142 -15.80 -16.30 5.07
C GLY A 142 -15.27 -17.69 4.67
N VAL A 143 -16.14 -18.62 4.25
CA VAL A 143 -15.75 -20.02 3.98
C VAL A 143 -14.85 -20.12 2.74
N ASP A 144 -15.22 -19.46 1.65
CA ASP A 144 -14.46 -19.46 0.41
C ASP A 144 -13.13 -18.73 0.58
N GLU A 145 -13.13 -17.68 1.40
CA GLU A 145 -11.97 -16.88 1.76
C GLU A 145 -10.99 -17.66 2.64
N LEU A 146 -11.51 -18.46 3.58
CA LEU A 146 -10.68 -19.37 4.37
C LEU A 146 -10.09 -20.48 3.50
N ALA A 147 -10.87 -21.04 2.55
CA ALA A 147 -10.35 -22.01 1.59
C ALA A 147 -9.26 -21.40 0.69
N LYS A 148 -9.45 -20.16 0.24
CA LYS A 148 -8.46 -19.39 -0.53
C LYS A 148 -7.17 -19.18 0.27
N ALA A 149 -7.26 -18.80 1.54
CA ALA A 149 -6.11 -18.65 2.42
C ALA A 149 -5.39 -19.99 2.67
N ALA A 150 -6.14 -21.09 2.79
CA ALA A 150 -5.56 -22.43 2.92
C ALA A 150 -4.79 -22.83 1.65
N LEU A 151 -5.31 -22.52 0.45
CA LEU A 151 -4.60 -22.73 -0.81
C LEU A 151 -3.32 -21.89 -0.89
N MET A 152 -3.36 -20.62 -0.47
CA MET A 152 -2.17 -19.76 -0.39
C MET A 152 -1.09 -20.38 0.52
N GLN A 153 -1.49 -20.88 1.68
CA GLN A 153 -0.58 -21.54 2.61
C GLN A 153 -0.02 -22.85 2.03
N GLN A 154 -0.88 -23.68 1.43
CA GLN A 154 -0.50 -24.96 0.84
C GLN A 154 0.52 -24.82 -0.29
N TYR A 155 0.29 -23.85 -1.19
CA TYR A 155 1.15 -23.58 -2.34
C TYR A 155 2.35 -22.68 -2.00
N GLY A 156 2.56 -22.34 -0.72
CA GLY A 156 3.75 -21.63 -0.26
C GLY A 156 3.81 -20.18 -0.73
N TRP A 157 2.70 -19.44 -0.60
CA TRP A 157 2.63 -18.03 -0.98
C TRP A 157 3.68 -17.17 -0.25
N ILE A 158 3.88 -17.43 1.04
CA ILE A 158 5.00 -16.88 1.82
C ILE A 158 6.13 -17.89 1.88
N ASP A 159 7.29 -17.48 1.40
CA ASP A 159 8.50 -18.27 1.39
C ASP A 159 9.75 -17.41 1.67
N ARG A 160 10.94 -17.96 1.44
CA ARG A 160 12.21 -17.28 1.69
C ARG A 160 12.43 -16.05 0.80
N GLN A 161 11.74 -15.93 -0.33
CA GLN A 161 11.86 -14.79 -1.24
C GLN A 161 10.92 -13.65 -0.87
N THR A 162 9.93 -13.89 -0.03
CA THR A 162 9.00 -12.84 0.42
C THR A 162 9.79 -11.69 1.02
N LYS A 163 9.52 -10.48 0.52
CA LYS A 163 10.12 -9.23 1.00
C LYS A 163 9.17 -8.52 1.93
N GLN A 164 7.92 -8.36 1.49
CA GLN A 164 6.89 -7.69 2.25
C GLN A 164 5.54 -8.29 1.91
N VAL A 165 4.69 -8.41 2.92
CA VAL A 165 3.25 -8.68 2.79
C VAL A 165 2.52 -7.47 3.33
N ALA A 166 1.58 -6.94 2.57
CA ALA A 166 0.80 -5.78 2.97
C ALA A 166 -0.70 -6.07 2.78
N ILE A 167 -1.48 -5.64 3.78
CA ILE A 167 -2.93 -5.78 3.83
C ILE A 167 -3.50 -4.37 3.99
N ILE A 168 -4.35 -3.96 3.04
CA ILE A 168 -5.14 -2.74 3.12
C ILE A 168 -6.60 -3.11 3.29
N LEU A 169 -7.25 -2.45 4.24
CA LEU A 169 -8.70 -2.52 4.37
C LEU A 169 -9.27 -1.14 4.67
N SER A 170 -10.49 -0.90 4.18
CA SER A 170 -11.21 0.35 4.37
C SER A 170 -12.38 0.14 5.31
N LEU A 171 -12.45 0.98 6.34
CA LEU A 171 -13.48 1.00 7.35
C LEU A 171 -14.25 2.32 7.27
N TYR A 172 -15.54 2.28 7.51
CA TYR A 172 -16.38 3.47 7.57
C TYR A 172 -17.29 3.44 8.78
N ASN A 173 -17.22 4.49 9.60
CA ASN A 173 -18.12 4.66 10.72
C ASN A 173 -19.21 5.68 10.34
N PRO A 174 -20.46 5.25 10.07
CA PRO A 174 -21.54 6.15 9.69
C PRO A 174 -21.93 7.13 10.80
N THR A 175 -21.79 6.74 12.07
CA THR A 175 -22.12 7.60 13.22
C THR A 175 -21.15 8.79 13.32
N LEU A 176 -19.86 8.55 13.11
CA LEU A 176 -18.82 9.58 13.15
C LEU A 176 -18.58 10.24 11.78
N ARG A 177 -19.10 9.65 10.70
CA ARG A 177 -18.84 10.04 9.30
C ARG A 177 -17.36 10.08 8.94
N VAL A 178 -16.62 9.15 9.54
CA VAL A 178 -15.17 9.04 9.39
C VAL A 178 -14.86 7.74 8.67
N MET A 179 -14.03 7.84 7.64
CA MET A 179 -13.43 6.71 6.96
C MET A 179 -12.04 6.46 7.55
N SER A 180 -11.71 5.20 7.83
CA SER A 180 -10.38 4.80 8.28
C SER A 180 -9.80 3.79 7.30
N ILE A 181 -8.60 4.04 6.83
CA ILE A 181 -7.86 3.11 5.97
C ILE A 181 -6.75 2.52 6.84
N VAL A 182 -6.78 1.20 7.00
CA VAL A 182 -5.81 0.47 7.82
C VAL A 182 -4.80 -0.19 6.89
N TYR A 183 -3.53 0.10 7.13
CA TYR A 183 -2.38 -0.50 6.46
C TYR A 183 -1.68 -1.41 7.47
N LEU A 184 -1.70 -2.71 7.21
CA LEU A 184 -0.91 -3.69 7.96
C LEU A 184 0.20 -4.20 7.06
N THR A 185 1.44 -4.00 7.45
CA THR A 185 2.62 -4.37 6.68
C THR A 185 3.49 -5.30 7.49
N ILE A 186 4.06 -6.31 6.84
CA ILE A 186 4.94 -7.29 7.46
C ILE A 186 6.15 -7.42 6.55
N ASP A 187 7.28 -6.91 7.04
CA ASP A 187 8.55 -6.96 6.32
C ASP A 187 9.33 -8.20 6.71
N PHE A 188 9.77 -8.95 5.70
CA PHE A 188 10.61 -10.12 5.81
C PHE A 188 12.02 -9.73 5.37
N ASN A 189 12.94 -9.72 6.34
CA ASN A 189 14.33 -9.40 6.04
C ASN A 189 15.09 -10.64 5.53
N LEU A 190 16.15 -10.40 4.75
CA LEU A 190 16.99 -11.48 4.21
C LEU A 190 17.75 -12.28 5.30
N ALA A 191 17.83 -11.75 6.53
CA ALA A 191 18.40 -12.44 7.68
C ALA A 191 17.38 -13.36 8.39
N GLY A 192 16.13 -13.42 7.92
CA GLY A 192 15.06 -14.25 8.48
C GLY A 192 14.24 -13.60 9.61
N GLY A 193 14.47 -12.33 9.91
CA GLY A 193 13.64 -11.57 10.83
C GLY A 193 12.36 -11.06 10.17
N VAL A 194 11.30 -10.97 10.97
CA VAL A 194 9.97 -10.50 10.57
C VAL A 194 9.62 -9.26 11.38
N ILE A 195 9.19 -8.19 10.71
CA ILE A 195 8.91 -6.90 11.33
C ILE A 195 7.48 -6.47 10.95
N PRO A 196 6.49 -6.66 11.82
CA PRO A 196 5.14 -6.15 11.61
C PRO A 196 5.08 -4.65 11.90
N SER A 197 4.37 -3.90 11.06
CA SER A 197 4.10 -2.47 11.21
C SER A 197 2.66 -2.18 10.82
N SER A 198 1.99 -1.30 11.58
CA SER A 198 0.59 -0.91 11.34
C SER A 198 0.48 0.59 11.26
N ASP A 199 -0.24 1.09 10.26
CA ASP A 199 -0.60 2.49 10.11
C ASP A 199 -2.11 2.62 9.87
N VAL A 200 -2.72 3.65 10.43
CA VAL A 200 -4.17 3.89 10.34
C VAL A 200 -4.39 5.34 9.94
N LEU A 201 -4.79 5.52 8.68
CA LEU A 201 -5.15 6.82 8.14
C LEU A 201 -6.63 7.09 8.40
N VAL A 202 -6.93 8.21 9.05
CA VAL A 202 -8.31 8.60 9.38
C VAL A 202 -8.69 9.82 8.54
N LEU A 203 -9.74 9.67 7.73
CA LEU A 203 -10.25 10.66 6.79
C LEU A 203 -11.67 11.08 7.16
N ASN A 204 -11.95 12.37 7.15
CA ASN A 204 -13.30 12.89 7.21
C ASN A 204 -13.84 13.04 5.78
N LEU A 205 -14.87 12.29 5.41
CA LEU A 205 -15.46 12.30 4.07
C LEU A 205 -16.35 13.51 3.81
N GLU A 206 -16.88 14.14 4.85
CA GLU A 206 -17.80 15.28 4.74
C GLU A 206 -17.24 16.52 5.47
N PRO A 207 -16.08 17.06 5.02
CA PRO A 207 -15.50 18.24 5.65
C PRO A 207 -16.36 19.50 5.46
N TYR A 208 -17.23 19.50 4.45
CA TYR A 208 -18.11 20.63 4.08
C TYR A 208 -19.58 20.39 4.40
N ASP A 209 -19.89 19.49 5.34
CA ASP A 209 -21.26 19.44 5.86
C ASP A 209 -21.55 20.68 6.73
N PHE A 210 -22.18 21.69 6.13
CA PHE A 210 -22.56 22.93 6.81
C PHE A 210 -23.76 22.80 7.75
N TYR A 211 -24.41 21.62 7.87
CA TYR A 211 -25.36 21.38 8.96
C TYR A 211 -24.65 21.30 10.32
N VAL A 212 -23.38 20.93 10.33
CA VAL A 212 -22.55 20.89 11.54
C VAL A 212 -21.87 22.24 11.76
N LYS A 213 -22.20 22.91 12.88
CA LYS A 213 -21.64 24.23 13.24
C LYS A 213 -20.11 24.29 13.20
N LYS A 214 -19.43 23.20 13.59
CA LYS A 214 -17.96 23.08 13.55
C LYS A 214 -17.40 23.23 12.13
N ASN A 215 -18.08 22.66 11.13
CA ASN A 215 -17.65 22.72 9.73
C ASN A 215 -17.86 24.10 9.13
N ILE A 216 -18.93 24.82 9.52
CA ILE A 216 -19.12 26.23 9.11
C ILE A 216 -17.93 27.08 9.58
N VAL A 217 -17.57 26.98 10.87
CA VAL A 217 -16.44 27.75 11.43
C VAL A 217 -15.14 27.39 10.72
N ARG A 218 -14.89 26.09 10.49
CA ARG A 218 -13.74 25.63 9.70
C ARG A 218 -13.72 26.24 8.31
N GLY A 219 -14.84 26.21 7.59
CA GLY A 219 -14.93 26.76 6.23
C GLY A 219 -14.64 28.26 6.16
N ILE A 220 -15.10 29.04 7.14
CA ILE A 220 -14.77 30.47 7.23
C ILE A 220 -13.27 30.68 7.47
N LEU A 221 -12.67 29.93 8.39
CA LEU A 221 -11.23 30.02 8.68
C LEU A 221 -10.38 29.59 7.47
N GLU A 222 -10.80 28.56 6.76
CA GLU A 222 -10.16 28.08 5.54
C GLU A 222 -10.24 29.14 4.43
N ALA A 223 -11.38 29.81 4.26
CA ALA A 223 -11.52 30.90 3.31
C ALA A 223 -10.62 32.10 3.65
N ILE A 224 -10.53 32.47 4.94
CA ILE A 224 -9.61 33.53 5.40
C ILE A 224 -8.16 33.14 5.13
N PHE A 225 -7.79 31.89 5.43
CA PHE A 225 -6.44 31.38 5.19
C PHE A 225 -6.08 31.38 3.70
N VAL A 226 -6.96 30.87 2.83
CA VAL A 226 -6.76 30.89 1.38
C VAL A 226 -6.64 32.32 0.87
N GLY A 227 -7.50 33.24 1.33
CA GLY A 227 -7.41 34.65 0.97
C GLY A 227 -6.08 35.28 1.37
N HIS A 228 -5.56 34.95 2.55
CA HIS A 228 -4.26 35.40 3.03
C HIS A 228 -3.12 34.86 2.16
N VAL A 229 -3.10 33.56 1.85
CA VAL A 229 -2.08 32.94 0.97
C VAL A 229 -2.09 33.58 -0.42
N VAL A 230 -3.28 33.81 -0.99
CA VAL A 230 -3.44 34.44 -2.30
C VAL A 230 -2.96 35.89 -2.30
N TYR A 231 -3.27 36.65 -1.24
CA TYR A 231 -2.79 38.02 -1.07
C TYR A 231 -1.26 38.09 -1.01
N PHE A 232 -0.62 37.26 -0.19
CA PHE A 232 0.83 37.20 -0.10
C PHE A 232 1.47 36.74 -1.41
N ALA A 233 0.90 35.73 -2.07
CA ALA A 233 1.40 35.30 -3.38
C ALA A 233 1.37 36.42 -4.43
N MET A 234 0.31 37.26 -4.44
CA MET A 234 0.23 38.41 -5.35
C MET A 234 1.29 39.48 -5.04
N ILE A 235 1.53 39.78 -3.77
CA ILE A 235 2.57 40.74 -3.36
C ILE A 235 3.95 40.24 -3.77
N GLU A 236 4.26 38.98 -3.48
CA GLU A 236 5.56 38.40 -3.83
C GLU A 236 5.77 38.38 -5.36
N ILE A 237 4.73 38.06 -6.14
CA ILE A 237 4.80 38.14 -7.61
C ILE A 237 5.04 39.58 -8.07
N TRP A 238 4.35 40.55 -7.47
CA TRP A 238 4.52 41.97 -7.79
C TRP A 238 5.93 42.45 -7.48
N ASP A 239 6.43 42.15 -6.29
CA ASP A 239 7.77 42.50 -5.84
C ASP A 239 8.83 41.82 -6.72
N VAL A 240 8.64 40.57 -7.12
CA VAL A 240 9.52 39.92 -8.12
C VAL A 240 9.47 40.64 -9.46
N CYS A 241 8.29 40.98 -10.00
CA CYS A 241 8.20 41.67 -11.30
C CYS A 241 8.84 43.08 -11.23
N VAL A 242 8.67 43.82 -10.12
CA VAL A 242 9.17 45.19 -9.96
C VAL A 242 10.65 45.23 -9.57
N LEU A 243 11.09 44.47 -8.57
CA LEU A 243 12.48 44.47 -8.09
C LEU A 243 13.44 43.74 -9.04
N SER A 244 12.95 42.76 -9.82
CA SER A 244 13.76 42.10 -10.86
C SER A 244 13.94 42.96 -12.12
N GLY A 245 13.28 44.13 -12.20
CA GLY A 245 13.32 45.00 -13.39
C GLY A 245 12.85 44.28 -14.66
N GLY A 246 11.97 43.28 -14.52
CA GLY A 246 11.50 42.44 -15.62
C GLY A 246 12.46 41.33 -16.09
N ASN A 247 13.53 41.01 -15.36
CA ASN A 247 14.52 39.99 -15.76
C ASN A 247 14.52 38.76 -14.84
N TYR A 248 13.48 37.92 -14.92
CA TYR A 248 13.53 36.60 -14.31
C TYR A 248 14.01 35.55 -15.33
N ARG A 249 15.10 34.85 -15.01
CA ARG A 249 15.53 33.67 -15.77
C ARG A 249 14.72 32.47 -15.28
N VAL A 250 13.75 32.02 -16.08
CA VAL A 250 13.14 30.70 -15.87
C VAL A 250 14.19 29.66 -16.26
N VAL A 251 14.87 29.06 -15.29
CA VAL A 251 15.70 27.89 -15.55
C VAL A 251 14.77 26.70 -15.69
N SER A 252 14.34 26.42 -16.92
CA SER A 252 13.65 25.16 -17.24
C SER A 252 14.64 24.01 -17.13
N VAL A 253 14.37 23.06 -16.23
CA VAL A 253 15.18 21.84 -16.05
C VAL A 253 15.00 20.83 -17.20
N ALA A 254 14.26 21.18 -18.26
CA ALA A 254 14.10 20.31 -19.43
C ALA A 254 14.37 21.05 -20.74
N SER A 255 15.34 20.52 -21.47
CA SER A 255 15.69 20.75 -22.87
C SER A 255 16.40 22.06 -23.23
N SER A 256 17.56 21.86 -23.85
CA SER A 256 18.43 22.84 -24.49
C SER A 256 17.70 23.61 -25.61
N SER A 257 17.16 24.78 -25.29
CA SER A 257 16.89 25.84 -26.26
C SER A 257 16.88 27.20 -25.53
N LEU A 258 17.27 28.25 -26.26
CA LEU A 258 17.68 29.56 -25.72
C LEU A 258 16.72 30.20 -24.69
N PRO A 259 17.24 31.01 -23.74
CA PRO A 259 16.41 31.70 -22.76
C PRO A 259 15.53 32.76 -23.44
N HIS A 260 14.21 32.52 -23.49
CA HIS A 260 13.23 33.53 -23.84
C HIS A 260 12.89 34.37 -22.61
N THR A 261 13.29 35.64 -22.61
CA THR A 261 12.85 36.65 -21.65
C THR A 261 11.36 36.92 -21.85
N ARG A 262 10.51 36.60 -20.86
CA ARG A 262 9.10 37.03 -20.84
C ARG A 262 8.96 38.20 -19.87
N GLN A 263 8.36 39.29 -20.33
CA GLN A 263 8.06 40.48 -19.52
C GLN A 263 6.68 40.35 -18.87
N CYS A 264 6.54 40.73 -17.59
CA CYS A 264 5.24 40.91 -16.95
C CYS A 264 4.51 42.07 -17.67
N LEU A 265 3.31 41.84 -18.22
CA LEU A 265 2.49 42.88 -18.86
C LEU A 265 1.97 43.86 -17.79
N THR A 266 2.68 44.97 -17.60
CA THR A 266 2.17 46.12 -16.84
C THR A 266 1.37 47.02 -17.78
N SER A 267 0.04 46.91 -17.78
CA SER A 267 -0.83 47.98 -18.26
C SER A 267 -1.25 48.83 -17.06
N ALA A 268 -0.44 49.86 -16.77
CA ALA A 268 -0.81 50.96 -15.89
C ALA A 268 -0.89 52.22 -16.75
N ALA A 269 -2.11 52.61 -17.11
CA ALA A 269 -2.43 53.95 -17.59
C ALA A 269 -3.69 54.41 -16.86
N ILE A 270 -3.49 54.99 -15.68
CA ILE A 270 -4.45 55.89 -15.04
C ILE A 270 -3.90 57.30 -15.29
N VAL A 271 -4.66 58.10 -16.02
CA VAL A 271 -4.60 59.58 -16.00
C VAL A 271 -5.84 60.04 -15.24
#